data_AF-A0AAV6WJH0-F1
#
_entry.id   AF-A0AAV6WJH0-F1
#
_cell.length_a   1.000
_cell.length_b   1.000
_cell.length_c   1.000
_cell.angle_alpha   90.00
_cell.angle_beta   90.00
_cell.angle_gamma   90.00
#
_symmetry.space_group_name_H-M   'P 1'
#
loop_
_entity.id
_entity.type
_entity.pdbx_description
1 polymer ?
#
loop_
_entity_poly.entity_id
_entity_poly.type
_entity_poly.pdbx_seq_one_letter_code
_entity_poly.pdbx_strand_id
1 'polypeptide(L)'
;MPVAKSAVVAIRVIGFDHRKSVLPRLSSREVSDTNLTFHVNVEKSSSTAAYEYFSAQVLESRCDDDDTMSLLNHEDQERVEMILKYIEDGDLRKYNLPDIKAFNIGLREWRAKFNCITNSCMYQQLMEICSLDLITKGNKYLSYRDTDANKLVHKVFRVRLGRGFYGECPGVRADATPDLSDEIGKELSQRSAAAGLRPIGAVIYMQRNNLKMCLRTTDSSTDTSEVAKAYGGGGSPSSSSFIIRMDEYNEWLSMQSSPKC
;
A
#
# COMPACT_ATOMS: atom_id res chain seq x y z
N MET A 1 -45.57 -44.60 -11.33
CA MET A 1 -44.37 -43.81 -11.73
C MET A 1 -43.87 -43.06 -10.52
N PRO A 2 -42.64 -43.29 -10.04
CA PRO A 2 -42.08 -42.51 -8.95
C PRO A 2 -41.59 -41.16 -9.48
N VAL A 3 -42.03 -40.08 -8.86
CA VAL A 3 -41.55 -38.71 -9.12
C VAL A 3 -40.14 -38.61 -8.55
N ALA A 4 -39.17 -38.31 -9.39
CA ALA A 4 -37.79 -38.04 -8.97
C ALA A 4 -37.78 -36.84 -8.01
N LYS A 5 -37.39 -37.06 -6.76
CA LYS A 5 -37.08 -35.98 -5.82
C LYS A 5 -35.88 -35.22 -6.37
N SER A 6 -36.06 -33.94 -6.66
CA SER A 6 -34.94 -33.03 -6.97
C SER A 6 -33.96 -33.07 -5.79
N ALA A 7 -32.71 -33.44 -6.06
CA ALA A 7 -31.66 -33.44 -5.04
C ALA A 7 -31.38 -31.98 -4.66
N VAL A 8 -31.74 -31.60 -3.43
CA VAL A 8 -31.32 -30.32 -2.86
C VAL A 8 -29.81 -30.40 -2.67
N VAL A 9 -29.05 -29.64 -3.45
CA VAL A 9 -27.60 -29.52 -3.27
C VAL A 9 -27.37 -28.83 -1.93
N ALA A 10 -26.80 -29.56 -0.96
CA ALA A 10 -26.36 -28.96 0.29
C ALA A 10 -25.19 -28.00 -0.02
N ILE A 11 -25.42 -26.70 0.19
CA ILE A 11 -24.39 -25.68 -0.01
C ILE A 11 -23.59 -25.57 1.27
N ARG A 12 -22.29 -25.88 1.20
CA ARG A 12 -21.34 -25.62 2.27
C ARG A 12 -20.59 -24.32 1.94
N VAL A 13 -20.57 -23.38 2.89
CA VAL A 13 -19.85 -22.11 2.77
C VAL A 13 -18.68 -22.12 3.74
N ILE A 14 -17.48 -21.83 3.22
CA ILE A 14 -16.25 -21.73 4.01
C ILE A 14 -15.69 -20.33 3.85
N GLY A 15 -15.50 -19.62 4.96
CA GLY A 15 -14.95 -18.27 4.99
C GLY A 15 -13.58 -18.21 5.67
N PHE A 16 -12.68 -17.39 5.14
CA PHE A 16 -11.36 -17.14 5.72
C PHE A 16 -11.21 -15.64 5.99
N ASP A 17 -10.80 -15.25 7.20
CA ASP A 17 -10.48 -13.86 7.54
C ASP A 17 -9.25 -13.80 8.45
N HIS A 18 -8.49 -12.71 8.40
CA HIS A 18 -7.31 -12.51 9.23
C HIS A 18 -7.41 -11.25 10.11
N ARG A 19 -8.53 -10.52 10.00
CA ARG A 19 -8.71 -9.26 10.72
C ARG A 19 -9.19 -9.49 12.14
N LYS A 20 -8.44 -8.94 13.10
CA LYS A 20 -8.83 -8.91 14.53
C LYS A 20 -10.23 -8.34 14.76
N SER A 21 -10.68 -7.40 13.92
CA SER A 21 -12.00 -6.77 14.00
C SER A 21 -13.17 -7.72 13.73
N VAL A 22 -12.91 -8.92 13.20
CA VAL A 22 -13.95 -9.92 12.89
C VAL A 22 -14.26 -10.82 14.08
N LEU A 23 -13.32 -11.01 15.02
CA LEU A 23 -13.49 -11.88 16.20
C LEU A 23 -14.77 -11.58 17.01
N PRO A 24 -15.12 -10.31 17.33
CA PRO A 24 -16.35 -10.03 18.08
C PRO A 24 -17.65 -10.34 17.33
N ARG A 25 -17.59 -10.55 16.01
CA ARG A 25 -18.76 -10.83 15.15
C ARG A 25 -19.04 -12.32 14.98
N LEU A 26 -18.08 -13.17 15.32
CA LEU A 26 -18.19 -14.63 15.18
C LEU A 26 -18.83 -15.28 16.40
N SER A 27 -18.53 -14.75 17.60
CA SER A 27 -19.12 -15.20 18.86
C SER A 27 -20.65 -15.11 18.91
N SER A 28 -21.27 -14.28 18.06
CA SER A 28 -22.73 -14.18 17.95
C SER A 28 -23.37 -15.12 16.93
N ARG A 29 -22.58 -15.80 16.08
CA ARG A 29 -23.09 -16.44 14.84
C ARG A 29 -22.76 -17.93 14.69
N GLU A 30 -21.77 -18.45 15.41
CA GLU A 30 -21.36 -19.86 15.36
C GLU A 30 -22.38 -20.84 15.98
N VAL A 31 -23.46 -20.35 16.59
CA VAL A 31 -24.42 -21.19 17.33
C VAL A 31 -25.55 -21.76 16.43
N SER A 32 -25.75 -21.31 15.18
CA SER A 32 -27.00 -21.62 14.45
C SER A 32 -26.93 -22.23 13.04
N ASP A 33 -25.78 -22.31 12.36
CA ASP A 33 -25.72 -22.81 10.97
C ASP A 33 -24.65 -23.89 10.74
N THR A 34 -25.07 -25.14 10.54
CA THR A 34 -24.18 -26.28 10.28
C THR A 34 -23.51 -26.24 8.90
N ASN A 35 -24.00 -25.40 7.98
CA ASN A 35 -23.53 -25.27 6.60
C ASN A 35 -22.46 -24.19 6.41
N LEU A 36 -22.08 -23.47 7.47
CA LEU A 36 -21.18 -22.32 7.43
C LEU A 36 -20.00 -22.54 8.36
N THR A 37 -18.78 -22.52 7.81
CA THR A 37 -17.54 -22.64 8.58
C THR A 37 -16.70 -21.38 8.38
N PHE A 38 -16.29 -20.71 9.46
CA PHE A 38 -15.37 -19.58 9.40
C PHE A 38 -14.04 -19.94 10.05
N HIS A 39 -12.95 -19.72 9.33
CA HIS A 39 -11.59 -19.85 9.81
C HIS A 39 -10.99 -18.46 9.97
N VAL A 40 -10.79 -18.02 11.22
CA VAL A 40 -10.09 -16.77 11.51
C VAL A 40 -8.71 -17.04 12.07
N ASN A 41 -7.70 -16.56 11.36
CA ASN A 41 -6.30 -16.67 11.75
C ASN A 41 -5.67 -15.28 11.70
N VAL A 42 -5.32 -14.72 12.85
CA VAL A 42 -4.73 -13.36 12.95
C VAL A 42 -3.21 -13.37 12.71
N GLU A 43 -2.60 -14.54 12.54
CA GLU A 43 -1.16 -14.74 12.35
C GLU A 43 -0.78 -15.06 10.90
N LYS A 44 -1.75 -15.47 10.07
CA LYS A 44 -1.61 -15.77 8.64
C LYS A 44 -2.56 -14.94 7.79
N SER A 45 -2.21 -14.68 6.54
CA SER A 45 -3.15 -14.03 5.62
C SER A 45 -4.31 -14.95 5.26
N SER A 46 -5.45 -14.38 4.88
CA SER A 46 -6.60 -15.17 4.42
C SER A 46 -6.29 -15.98 3.18
N SER A 47 -5.44 -15.47 2.29
CA SER A 47 -5.00 -16.19 1.09
C SER A 47 -4.12 -17.39 1.43
N THR A 48 -3.17 -17.23 2.37
CA THR A 48 -2.34 -18.34 2.87
C THR A 48 -3.21 -19.40 3.55
N ALA A 49 -4.11 -18.98 4.44
CA ALA A 49 -4.98 -19.90 5.17
C ALA A 49 -5.91 -20.70 4.23
N ALA A 50 -6.44 -20.06 3.18
CA ALA A 50 -7.25 -20.75 2.18
C ALA A 50 -6.42 -21.78 1.39
N TYR A 51 -5.21 -21.40 0.97
CA TYR A 51 -4.30 -22.31 0.25
C TYR A 51 -3.95 -23.54 1.10
N GLU A 52 -3.54 -23.34 2.36
CA GLU A 52 -3.22 -24.43 3.28
C GLU A 52 -4.42 -25.35 3.54
N TYR A 53 -5.61 -24.77 3.72
CA TYR A 53 -6.84 -25.55 3.92
C TYR A 53 -7.12 -26.48 2.74
N PHE A 54 -7.13 -25.96 1.51
CA PHE A 54 -7.41 -26.78 0.34
C PHE A 54 -6.29 -27.78 0.02
N SER A 55 -5.04 -27.43 0.29
CA SER A 55 -3.92 -28.37 0.19
C SER A 55 -4.07 -29.54 1.18
N ALA A 56 -4.47 -29.28 2.42
CA ALA A 56 -4.73 -30.32 3.41
C ALA A 56 -5.92 -31.23 3.02
N GLN A 57 -7.01 -30.65 2.49
CA GLN A 57 -8.17 -31.43 2.05
C GLN A 57 -7.84 -32.41 0.91
N VAL A 58 -6.95 -32.03 -0.01
CA VAL A 58 -6.48 -32.92 -1.09
C VAL A 58 -5.70 -34.10 -0.52
N LEU A 59 -4.91 -33.88 0.53
CA LEU A 59 -4.16 -34.94 1.22
C LEU A 59 -5.08 -35.87 2.04
N GLU A 60 -6.06 -35.31 2.74
CA GLU A 60 -7.01 -36.06 3.60
C GLU A 60 -8.00 -36.92 2.81
N SER A 61 -8.28 -36.59 1.55
CA SER A 61 -9.27 -37.29 0.72
C SER A 61 -8.80 -38.67 0.20
N ARG A 62 -7.67 -39.21 0.68
CA ARG A 62 -7.07 -40.45 0.16
C ARG A 62 -7.20 -41.64 1.10
N CYS A 63 -7.79 -42.72 0.55
CA CYS A 63 -7.54 -44.11 0.92
C CYS A 63 -6.61 -44.70 -0.16
N ASP A 64 -5.46 -45.20 0.26
CA ASP A 64 -4.54 -46.13 -0.43
C ASP A 64 -4.30 -45.96 -1.95
N ASP A 65 -3.05 -45.62 -2.27
CA ASP A 65 -2.28 -45.89 -3.51
C ASP A 65 -1.86 -44.69 -4.39
N ASP A 66 -0.56 -44.75 -4.72
CA ASP A 66 0.32 -44.07 -5.69
C ASP A 66 0.25 -42.55 -6.01
N ASP A 67 1.45 -42.01 -6.20
CA ASP A 67 1.91 -40.67 -6.58
C ASP A 67 1.34 -39.44 -5.83
N THR A 68 2.25 -38.63 -5.29
CA THR A 68 2.02 -37.44 -4.45
C THR A 68 1.04 -36.45 -5.11
N MET A 69 -0.27 -36.51 -4.82
CA MET A 69 -1.18 -35.42 -5.21
C MET A 69 -0.88 -34.20 -4.34
N SER A 70 -0.25 -33.23 -4.95
CA SER A 70 -0.27 -31.84 -4.50
C SER A 70 -1.37 -31.08 -5.23
N LEU A 71 -1.88 -30.02 -4.61
CA LEU A 71 -2.87 -29.12 -5.23
C LEU A 71 -2.35 -28.52 -6.55
N LEU A 72 -1.03 -28.36 -6.64
CA LEU A 72 -0.27 -27.80 -7.76
C LEU A 72 0.91 -28.70 -8.05
N ASN A 73 1.39 -28.77 -9.30
CA ASN A 73 2.68 -29.41 -9.57
C ASN A 73 3.82 -28.67 -8.84
N HIS A 74 5.00 -29.28 -8.74
CA HIS A 74 6.12 -28.74 -7.97
C HIS A 74 6.54 -27.31 -8.39
N GLU A 75 6.63 -27.03 -9.69
CA GLU A 75 7.02 -25.71 -10.21
C GLU A 75 5.98 -24.63 -9.85
N ASP A 76 4.70 -24.95 -10.05
CA ASP A 76 3.59 -24.06 -9.70
C ASP A 76 3.47 -23.86 -8.18
N GLN A 77 3.74 -24.89 -7.40
CA GLN A 77 3.70 -24.84 -5.94
C GLN A 77 4.71 -23.82 -5.40
N GLU A 78 5.99 -23.94 -5.78
CA GLU A 78 7.03 -23.00 -5.32
C GLU A 78 6.70 -21.55 -5.70
N ARG A 79 6.22 -21.34 -6.93
CA ARG A 79 5.84 -20.03 -7.43
C ARG A 79 4.65 -19.44 -6.65
N VAL A 80 3.59 -20.21 -6.46
CA VAL A 80 2.38 -19.76 -5.75
C VAL A 80 2.69 -19.49 -4.27
N GLU A 81 3.45 -20.36 -3.62
CA GLU A 81 3.88 -20.15 -2.23
C GLU A 81 4.72 -18.88 -2.07
N MET A 82 5.57 -18.56 -3.05
CA MET A 82 6.34 -17.31 -3.02
C MET A 82 5.41 -16.08 -3.16
N ILE A 83 4.41 -16.13 -4.04
CA ILE A 83 3.40 -15.07 -4.15
C ILE A 83 2.64 -14.89 -2.83
N LEU A 84 2.20 -15.99 -2.21
CA LEU A 84 1.46 -15.96 -0.94
C LEU A 84 2.30 -15.38 0.19
N LYS A 85 3.59 -15.71 0.27
CA LYS A 85 4.53 -15.11 1.24
C LYS A 85 4.61 -13.58 1.10
N TYR A 86 4.69 -13.06 -0.12
CA TYR A 86 4.68 -11.61 -0.35
C TYR A 86 3.33 -10.95 0.00
N ILE A 87 2.22 -11.59 -0.36
CA ILE A 87 0.87 -11.11 0.02
C ILE A 87 0.74 -11.06 1.54
N GLU A 88 1.16 -12.12 2.23
CA GLU A 88 1.06 -12.22 3.68
C GLU A 88 1.93 -11.18 4.42
N ASP A 89 3.15 -10.93 3.95
CA ASP A 89 4.03 -9.91 4.51
C ASP A 89 3.38 -8.51 4.46
N GLY A 90 2.66 -8.21 3.38
CA GLY A 90 1.90 -6.97 3.21
C GLY A 90 0.61 -6.91 4.04
N ASP A 91 -0.21 -7.97 4.00
CA ASP A 91 -1.50 -8.05 4.71
C ASP A 91 -1.32 -7.97 6.22
N LEU A 92 -0.28 -8.62 6.75
CA LEU A 92 0.07 -8.60 8.17
C LEU A 92 0.90 -7.38 8.57
N ARG A 93 1.20 -6.47 7.63
CA ARG A 93 1.99 -5.24 7.83
C ARG A 93 3.37 -5.50 8.43
N LYS A 94 3.98 -6.63 8.08
CA LYS A 94 5.33 -7.02 8.50
C LYS A 94 6.38 -6.24 7.70
N TYR A 95 6.22 -6.16 6.37
CA TYR A 95 7.13 -5.47 5.46
C TYR A 95 8.59 -5.94 5.55
N ASN A 96 8.81 -7.23 5.81
CA ASN A 96 10.13 -7.81 6.00
C ASN A 96 10.76 -8.30 4.70
N LEU A 97 9.95 -8.62 3.67
CA LEU A 97 10.47 -9.17 2.43
C LEU A 97 11.16 -8.09 1.58
N PRO A 98 12.27 -8.44 0.89
CA PRO A 98 12.93 -7.51 -0.03
C PRO A 98 11.97 -7.06 -1.11
N ASP A 99 12.08 -5.81 -1.55
CA ASP A 99 11.24 -5.26 -2.63
C ASP A 99 9.72 -5.36 -2.41
N ILE A 100 9.25 -5.57 -1.17
CA ILE A 100 7.82 -5.70 -0.84
C ILE A 100 6.98 -4.50 -1.34
N LYS A 101 7.56 -3.29 -1.35
CA LYS A 101 6.91 -2.10 -1.92
C LYS A 101 6.71 -2.26 -3.43
N ALA A 102 7.73 -2.71 -4.16
CA ALA A 102 7.67 -2.92 -5.60
C ALA A 102 6.70 -4.06 -5.95
N PHE A 103 6.76 -5.17 -5.23
CA PHE A 103 5.81 -6.26 -5.36
C PHE A 103 4.36 -5.78 -5.23
N ASN A 104 4.04 -5.03 -4.16
CA ASN A 104 2.68 -4.53 -3.92
C ASN A 104 2.22 -3.54 -5.01
N ILE A 105 3.13 -2.75 -5.57
CA ILE A 105 2.84 -1.89 -6.73
C ILE A 105 2.47 -2.76 -7.93
N GLY A 106 3.30 -3.76 -8.26
CA GLY A 106 3.03 -4.69 -9.36
C GLY A 106 1.70 -5.41 -9.19
N LEU A 107 1.41 -5.92 -7.99
CA LEU A 107 0.18 -6.64 -7.67
C LEU A 107 -1.07 -5.76 -7.76
N ARG A 108 -0.98 -4.46 -7.45
CA ARG A 108 -2.13 -3.55 -7.50
C ARG A 108 -2.75 -3.46 -8.90
N GLU A 109 -1.95 -3.49 -9.96
CA GLU A 109 -2.49 -3.52 -11.33
C GLU A 109 -3.22 -4.82 -11.64
N TRP A 110 -2.81 -5.92 -11.02
CA TRP A 110 -3.45 -7.23 -11.16
C TRP A 110 -4.79 -7.33 -10.44
N ARG A 111 -5.01 -6.54 -9.38
CA ARG A 111 -6.28 -6.55 -8.63
C ARG A 111 -7.50 -6.29 -9.50
N ALA A 112 -7.37 -5.47 -10.55
CA ALA A 112 -8.47 -5.23 -11.50
C ALA A 112 -8.86 -6.49 -12.31
N LYS A 113 -7.95 -7.46 -12.42
CA LYS A 113 -8.16 -8.74 -13.11
C LYS A 113 -8.74 -9.83 -12.20
N PHE A 114 -8.78 -9.63 -10.88
CA PHE A 114 -9.25 -10.61 -9.89
C PHE A 114 -10.78 -10.60 -9.75
N ASN A 115 -11.47 -10.88 -10.85
CA ASN A 115 -12.93 -11.02 -10.86
C ASN A 115 -13.32 -12.17 -11.79
N CYS A 116 -13.67 -13.32 -11.22
CA CYS A 116 -14.05 -14.51 -11.99
C CYS A 116 -15.35 -14.35 -12.79
N ILE A 117 -16.18 -13.36 -12.47
CA ILE A 117 -17.42 -13.07 -13.20
C ILE A 117 -17.09 -12.33 -14.50
N THR A 118 -16.19 -11.35 -14.44
CA THR A 118 -15.85 -10.50 -15.59
C THR A 118 -14.59 -10.94 -16.33
N ASN A 119 -13.79 -11.84 -15.75
CA ASN A 119 -12.55 -12.35 -16.32
C ASN A 119 -12.59 -13.89 -16.33
N SER A 120 -13.10 -14.46 -17.42
CA SER A 120 -13.17 -15.91 -17.62
C SER A 120 -11.80 -16.59 -17.65
N CYS A 121 -10.74 -15.85 -17.99
CA CYS A 121 -9.36 -16.35 -18.03
C CYS A 121 -8.59 -16.11 -16.73
N MET A 122 -9.25 -15.67 -15.66
CA MET A 122 -8.59 -15.28 -14.40
C MET A 122 -7.72 -16.40 -13.83
N TYR A 123 -8.17 -17.66 -13.88
CA TYR A 123 -7.39 -18.79 -13.38
C TYR A 123 -6.06 -18.93 -14.12
N GLN A 124 -6.08 -18.97 -15.45
CA GLN A 124 -4.85 -19.07 -16.27
C GLN A 124 -3.92 -17.89 -15.99
N GLN A 125 -4.46 -16.68 -15.94
CA GLN A 125 -3.69 -15.48 -15.68
C GLN A 125 -3.07 -15.45 -14.27
N LEU A 126 -3.78 -15.97 -13.25
CA LEU A 126 -3.24 -16.12 -11.89
C LEU A 126 -2.09 -17.14 -11.87
N MET A 127 -2.22 -18.21 -12.64
CA MET A 127 -1.17 -19.22 -12.80
C MET A 127 0.05 -18.70 -13.58
N GLU A 128 -0.05 -17.58 -14.28
CA GLU A 128 1.11 -16.93 -14.92
C GLU A 128 1.82 -15.92 -14.00
N ILE A 129 1.25 -15.59 -12.83
CA ILE A 129 1.85 -14.58 -11.94
C ILE A 129 3.14 -15.11 -11.32
N CYS A 130 4.21 -14.33 -11.44
CA CYS A 130 5.51 -14.58 -10.82
C CYS A 130 5.92 -13.38 -9.94
N SER A 131 6.51 -13.64 -8.78
CA SER A 131 6.93 -12.59 -7.84
C SER A 131 7.99 -11.67 -8.47
N LEU A 132 8.93 -12.26 -9.23
CA LEU A 132 10.00 -11.53 -9.91
C LEU A 132 9.45 -10.55 -10.96
N ASP A 133 8.42 -10.94 -11.71
CA ASP A 133 7.79 -10.08 -12.71
C ASP A 133 7.04 -8.93 -12.04
N LEU A 134 6.31 -9.21 -10.95
CA LEU A 134 5.64 -8.17 -10.15
C LEU A 134 6.63 -7.17 -9.57
N ILE A 135 7.76 -7.64 -9.02
CA ILE A 135 8.83 -6.81 -8.49
C ILE A 135 9.47 -5.98 -9.60
N THR A 136 9.83 -6.60 -10.72
CA THR A 136 10.44 -5.92 -11.88
C THR A 136 9.55 -4.80 -12.39
N LYS A 137 8.26 -5.08 -12.52
CA LYS A 137 7.27 -4.09 -12.93
C LYS A 137 7.12 -2.96 -11.91
N GLY A 138 7.06 -3.30 -10.62
CA GLY A 138 7.02 -2.33 -9.53
C GLY A 138 8.25 -1.42 -9.51
N ASN A 139 9.44 -1.99 -9.70
CA ASN A 139 10.70 -1.25 -9.75
C ASN A 139 10.80 -0.35 -10.97
N LYS A 140 10.32 -0.80 -12.14
CA LYS A 140 10.20 0.05 -13.33
C LYS A 140 9.26 1.24 -13.07
N TYR A 141 8.14 1.02 -12.41
CA TYR A 141 7.21 2.08 -12.03
C TYR A 141 7.84 3.08 -11.04
N LEU A 142 8.53 2.59 -10.01
CA LEU A 142 9.25 3.44 -9.05
C LEU A 142 10.34 4.26 -9.74
N SER A 143 11.16 3.65 -10.59
CA SER A 143 12.22 4.33 -11.34
C SER A 143 11.68 5.44 -12.26
N TYR A 144 10.54 5.20 -12.93
CA TYR A 144 9.86 6.22 -13.73
C TYR A 144 9.45 7.42 -12.86
N ARG A 145 8.86 7.15 -11.69
CA ARG A 145 8.44 8.20 -10.75
C ARG A 145 9.60 8.98 -10.19
N ASP A 146 10.69 8.32 -9.82
CA ASP A 146 11.90 8.99 -9.33
C ASP A 146 12.51 9.88 -10.42
N THR A 147 12.51 9.41 -11.67
CA THR A 147 12.97 10.20 -12.82
C THR A 147 12.10 11.45 -13.03
N ASP A 148 10.79 11.30 -12.97
CA ASP A 148 9.85 12.42 -13.13
C ASP A 148 9.89 13.39 -11.94
N ALA A 149 10.01 12.89 -10.72
CA ALA A 149 10.20 13.68 -9.52
C ALA A 149 11.47 14.54 -9.64
N ASN A 150 12.60 13.94 -10.06
CA ASN A 150 13.87 14.64 -10.22
C ASN A 150 13.82 15.83 -11.17
N LYS A 151 13.01 15.76 -12.24
CA LYS A 151 12.81 16.91 -13.16
C LYS A 151 12.23 18.15 -12.47
N LEU A 152 11.48 17.97 -11.37
CA LEU A 152 10.81 19.05 -10.65
C LEU A 152 11.67 19.67 -9.54
N VAL A 153 12.71 18.96 -9.08
CA VAL A 153 13.59 19.40 -7.99
C VAL A 153 14.55 20.52 -8.42
N HIS A 154 14.54 20.93 -9.69
CA HIS A 154 15.29 22.10 -10.17
C HIS A 154 14.55 23.43 -9.95
N LYS A 155 13.24 23.41 -9.64
CA LYS A 155 12.40 24.60 -9.41
C LYS A 155 12.12 24.82 -7.93
N VAL A 156 13.17 24.67 -7.11
CA VAL A 156 13.06 24.78 -5.65
C VAL A 156 13.09 26.23 -5.19
N PHE A 157 12.32 26.53 -4.16
CA PHE A 157 12.37 27.80 -3.43
C PHE A 157 12.46 27.53 -1.93
N ARG A 158 12.95 28.51 -1.19
CA ARG A 158 13.04 28.43 0.28
C ARG A 158 11.67 28.70 0.90
N VAL A 159 11.25 27.83 1.80
CA VAL A 159 9.98 27.93 2.54
C VAL A 159 10.30 28.10 4.03
N ARG A 160 9.81 29.19 4.63
CA ARG A 160 9.88 29.38 6.08
C ARG A 160 8.62 28.80 6.74
N LEU A 161 8.71 27.55 7.18
CA LEU A 161 7.57 26.84 7.76
C LEU A 161 7.05 27.58 8.99
N GLY A 162 5.74 27.87 9.01
CA GLY A 162 5.11 28.71 10.02
C GLY A 162 5.82 30.04 10.22
N ARG A 163 6.07 30.75 9.11
CA ARG A 163 6.78 32.04 9.09
C ARG A 163 8.22 31.96 9.63
N GLY A 164 8.77 30.76 9.79
CA GLY A 164 10.12 30.48 10.29
C GLY A 164 10.14 29.79 11.66
N PHE A 165 9.00 29.72 12.37
CA PHE A 165 8.91 29.08 13.68
C PHE A 165 9.31 27.60 13.64
N TYR A 166 9.01 26.91 12.53
CA TYR A 166 9.35 25.51 12.33
C TYR A 166 10.61 25.34 11.47
N GLY A 167 11.44 26.37 11.35
CA GLY A 167 12.63 26.36 10.52
C GLY A 167 12.34 26.52 9.03
N GLU A 168 13.38 26.32 8.24
CA GLU A 168 13.37 26.59 6.81
C GLU A 168 13.74 25.33 6.03
N CYS A 169 13.13 25.15 4.86
CA CYS A 169 13.33 23.99 4.00
C CYS A 169 13.13 24.34 2.52
N PRO A 170 13.64 23.53 1.59
CA PRO A 170 13.31 23.67 0.17
C PRO A 170 11.89 23.18 -0.10
N GLY A 171 11.19 23.90 -0.97
CA GLY A 171 9.86 23.57 -1.43
C GLY A 171 9.71 23.65 -2.95
N VAL A 172 8.74 22.90 -3.49
CA VAL A 172 8.39 22.89 -4.92
C VAL A 172 6.88 23.05 -5.09
N ARG A 173 6.47 23.83 -6.11
CA ARG A 173 5.09 23.86 -6.60
C ARG A 173 4.88 22.73 -7.61
N ALA A 174 4.02 21.78 -7.28
CA ALA A 174 3.72 20.58 -8.05
C ALA A 174 2.25 20.51 -8.47
N ASP A 175 1.69 21.64 -8.91
CA ASP A 175 0.27 21.77 -9.28
C ASP A 175 -0.16 20.76 -10.38
N ALA A 176 0.76 20.42 -11.30
CA ALA A 176 0.50 19.48 -12.39
C ALA A 176 0.75 18.00 -12.02
N THR A 177 1.48 17.72 -10.95
CA THR A 177 1.96 16.37 -10.58
C THR A 177 1.87 16.10 -9.07
N PRO A 178 0.68 16.30 -8.45
CA PRO A 178 0.51 16.13 -7.00
C PRO A 178 0.74 14.69 -6.53
N ASP A 179 0.60 13.72 -7.44
CA ASP A 179 0.81 12.30 -7.17
C ASP A 179 2.29 11.99 -6.85
N LEU A 180 3.26 12.77 -7.36
CA LEU A 180 4.71 12.61 -7.11
C LEU A 180 5.18 13.24 -5.78
N SER A 181 4.26 13.70 -4.93
CA SER A 181 4.61 14.45 -3.71
C SER A 181 5.45 13.67 -2.70
N ASP A 182 5.36 12.34 -2.65
CA ASP A 182 6.18 11.53 -1.75
C ASP A 182 7.64 11.49 -2.20
N GLU A 183 7.88 11.19 -3.47
CA GLU A 183 9.22 11.10 -4.08
C GLU A 183 9.91 12.45 -4.09
N ILE A 184 9.22 13.50 -4.56
CA ILE A 184 9.76 14.87 -4.57
C ILE A 184 10.09 15.32 -3.13
N GLY A 185 9.18 15.09 -2.17
CA GLY A 185 9.38 15.52 -0.80
C GLY A 185 10.58 14.84 -0.13
N LYS A 186 10.80 13.54 -0.39
CA LYS A 186 11.95 12.81 0.16
C LYS A 186 13.27 13.31 -0.41
N GLU A 187 13.34 13.52 -1.72
CA GLU A 187 14.52 14.08 -2.37
C GLU A 187 14.82 15.49 -1.83
N LEU A 188 13.79 16.34 -1.68
CA LEU A 188 13.92 17.67 -1.08
C LEU A 188 14.41 17.61 0.36
N SER A 189 13.92 16.66 1.16
CA SER A 189 14.38 16.46 2.54
C SER A 189 15.87 16.16 2.62
N GLN A 190 16.38 15.29 1.75
CA GLN A 190 17.80 14.95 1.70
C GLN A 190 18.64 16.17 1.30
N ARG A 191 18.21 16.92 0.29
CA ARG A 191 18.86 18.18 -0.11
C ARG A 191 18.82 19.23 1.00
N SER A 192 17.72 19.30 1.74
CA SER A 192 17.57 20.21 2.87
C SER A 192 18.63 19.93 3.93
N ALA A 193 18.77 18.66 4.34
CA ALA A 193 19.78 18.24 5.31
C ALA A 193 21.21 18.54 4.82
N ALA A 194 21.51 18.24 3.55
CA ALA A 194 22.82 18.53 2.95
C ALA A 194 23.13 20.04 2.90
N ALA A 195 22.12 20.90 2.82
CA ALA A 195 22.24 22.35 2.84
C ALA A 195 22.25 22.95 4.26
N GLY A 196 22.23 22.12 5.31
CA GLY A 196 22.16 22.59 6.71
C GLY A 196 20.82 23.23 7.08
N LEU A 197 19.78 23.01 6.28
CA LEU A 197 18.41 23.43 6.57
C LEU A 197 17.69 22.35 7.38
N ARG A 198 16.47 22.66 7.86
CA ARG A 198 15.68 21.65 8.59
C ARG A 198 15.41 20.47 7.64
N PRO A 199 15.67 19.20 8.00
CA PRO A 199 15.54 18.02 7.13
C PRO A 199 14.09 17.71 6.70
N ILE A 200 13.46 18.63 5.97
CA ILE A 200 12.09 18.55 5.49
C ILE A 200 12.11 18.91 4.01
N GLY A 201 11.30 18.23 3.22
CA GLY A 201 10.94 18.66 1.88
C GLY A 201 9.48 19.05 1.81
N ALA A 202 9.19 20.24 1.27
CA ALA A 202 7.83 20.72 1.09
C ALA A 202 7.37 20.56 -0.37
N VAL A 203 6.25 19.88 -0.59
CA VAL A 203 5.59 19.81 -1.89
C VAL A 203 4.24 20.49 -1.80
N ILE A 204 4.02 21.49 -2.63
CA ILE A 204 2.88 22.40 -2.55
C ILE A 204 2.07 22.28 -3.83
N TYR A 205 0.76 22.07 -3.72
CA TYR A 205 -0.14 22.10 -4.88
C TYR A 205 -1.51 22.65 -4.53
N MET A 206 -2.21 23.20 -5.51
CA MET A 206 -3.56 23.71 -5.41
C MET A 206 -4.53 22.57 -5.08
N GLN A 207 -5.30 22.76 -4.01
CA GLN A 207 -6.42 21.91 -3.67
C GLN A 207 -7.65 22.80 -3.48
N ARG A 208 -8.54 22.78 -4.48
CA ARG A 208 -9.65 23.74 -4.59
C ARG A 208 -9.09 25.17 -4.65
N ASN A 209 -9.49 26.05 -3.72
CA ASN A 209 -9.05 27.45 -3.67
C ASN A 209 -7.88 27.69 -2.70
N ASN A 210 -7.34 26.63 -2.10
CA ASN A 210 -6.28 26.69 -1.11
C ASN A 210 -5.07 25.88 -1.59
N LEU A 211 -3.98 25.91 -0.83
CA LEU A 211 -2.77 25.14 -1.08
C LEU A 211 -2.67 23.99 -0.09
N LYS A 212 -2.50 22.79 -0.62
CA LYS A 212 -2.09 21.63 0.17
C LYS A 212 -0.57 21.61 0.29
N MET A 213 -0.11 21.62 1.53
CA MET A 213 1.29 21.49 1.91
C MET A 213 1.55 20.04 2.30
N CYS A 214 2.34 19.32 1.52
CA CYS A 214 2.81 17.98 1.85
C CYS A 214 4.25 18.07 2.35
N LEU A 215 4.49 17.64 3.59
CA LEU A 215 5.82 17.60 4.19
C LEU A 215 6.32 16.16 4.25
N ARG A 216 7.57 15.96 3.87
CA ARG A 216 8.27 14.68 3.99
C ARG A 216 9.60 14.88 4.69
N THR A 217 10.01 13.88 5.46
CA THR A 217 11.38 13.79 5.98
C THR A 217 11.90 12.37 5.83
N THR A 218 13.18 12.25 5.48
CA THR A 218 13.94 11.00 5.56
C THR A 218 14.77 10.90 6.84
N ASP A 219 14.83 11.98 7.61
CA ASP A 219 15.51 12.04 8.90
C ASP A 219 14.60 11.52 10.02
N SER A 220 15.10 10.57 10.81
CA SER A 220 14.34 9.91 11.88
C SER A 220 14.13 10.77 13.12
N SER A 221 14.92 11.84 13.27
CA SER A 221 14.81 12.77 14.40
C SER A 221 13.84 13.94 14.14
N THR A 222 13.44 14.13 12.88
CA THR A 222 12.55 15.21 12.46
C THR A 222 11.09 14.74 12.44
N ASP A 223 10.21 15.44 13.15
CA ASP A 223 8.76 15.21 13.10
C ASP A 223 8.08 16.30 12.25
N THR A 224 7.53 15.93 11.10
CA THR A 224 6.75 16.85 10.25
C THR A 224 5.31 17.03 10.73
N SER A 225 4.78 16.09 11.52
CA SER A 225 3.39 16.09 11.99
C SER A 225 3.10 17.23 12.97
N GLU A 226 4.11 17.74 13.68
CA GLU A 226 3.97 18.91 14.55
C GLU A 226 3.50 20.16 13.76
N VAL A 227 4.09 20.37 12.58
CA VAL A 227 3.76 21.49 11.70
C VAL A 227 2.37 21.29 11.15
N ALA A 228 2.07 20.08 10.67
CA ALA A 228 0.76 19.78 10.13
C ALA A 228 -0.36 19.99 11.17
N LYS A 229 -0.19 19.52 12.40
CA LYS A 229 -1.18 19.68 13.49
C LYS A 229 -1.42 21.15 13.83
N ALA A 230 -0.39 21.98 13.86
CA ALA A 230 -0.52 23.42 14.13
C ALA A 230 -1.39 24.16 13.09
N TYR A 231 -1.47 23.61 11.87
CA TYR A 231 -2.29 24.14 10.77
C TYR A 231 -3.54 23.28 10.49
N GLY A 232 -4.00 22.51 11.47
CA GLY A 232 -5.24 21.71 11.38
C GLY A 232 -5.15 20.48 10.45
N GLY A 233 -3.95 20.07 10.08
CA GLY A 233 -3.68 18.85 9.32
C GLY A 233 -3.22 17.69 10.20
N GLY A 234 -2.54 16.71 9.59
CA GLY A 234 -2.05 15.53 10.27
C GLY A 234 -1.16 14.63 9.41
N GLY A 235 -0.84 13.46 9.92
CA GLY A 235 0.01 12.47 9.27
C GLY A 235 0.92 11.74 10.26
N SER A 236 1.89 11.01 9.72
CA SER A 236 2.96 10.40 10.50
C SER A 236 4.12 11.39 10.70
N PRO A 237 5.08 11.10 11.59
CA PRO A 237 6.26 11.94 11.76
C PRO A 237 7.04 12.16 10.44
N SER A 238 7.14 11.12 9.61
CA SER A 238 7.86 11.17 8.33
C SER A 238 7.06 11.68 7.13
N SER A 239 5.73 11.77 7.26
CA SER A 239 4.84 12.09 6.15
C SER A 239 3.55 12.72 6.65
N SER A 240 3.43 14.03 6.46
CA SER A 240 2.27 14.80 6.92
C SER A 240 1.79 15.80 5.87
N SER A 241 0.58 16.32 6.07
CA SER A 241 0.05 17.39 5.23
C SER A 241 -1.00 18.23 5.93
N PHE A 242 -1.16 19.47 5.46
CA PHE A 242 -2.15 20.43 5.92
C PHE A 242 -2.54 21.36 4.76
N ILE A 243 -3.57 22.17 4.96
CA ILE A 243 -4.08 23.10 3.94
C ILE A 243 -3.93 24.52 4.46
N ILE A 244 -3.30 25.39 3.67
CA ILE A 244 -3.19 26.83 3.96
C ILE A 244 -3.79 27.66 2.84
N ARG A 245 -4.18 28.88 3.20
CA ARG A 245 -4.63 29.89 2.24
C ARG A 245 -3.43 30.51 1.52
N MET A 246 -3.70 31.17 0.40
CA MET A 246 -2.66 31.78 -0.44
C MET A 246 -1.94 32.94 0.27
N ASP A 247 -2.64 33.70 1.12
CA ASP A 247 -2.06 34.78 1.93
C ASP A 247 -1.02 34.25 2.91
N GLU A 248 -1.37 33.23 3.71
CA GLU A 248 -0.43 32.58 4.63
C GLU A 248 0.76 31.98 3.88
N TYR A 249 0.52 31.34 2.73
CA TYR A 249 1.60 30.82 1.89
C TYR A 249 2.56 31.91 1.42
N ASN A 250 2.04 33.07 0.99
CA ASN A 250 2.88 34.19 0.56
C ASN A 250 3.74 34.73 1.70
N GLU A 251 3.25 34.73 2.94
CA GLU A 251 4.04 35.11 4.11
C GLU A 251 5.21 34.13 4.36
N TRP A 252 5.04 32.85 4.03
CA TRP A 252 6.11 31.85 4.16
C TRP A 252 7.21 32.01 3.10
N LEU A 253 6.91 32.73 2.03
CA LEU A 253 7.85 33.08 0.95
C LEU A 253 8.44 34.48 1.10
N SER A 254 7.80 35.38 1.85
CA SER A 254 8.17 36.79 1.93
C SER A 254 9.46 36.99 2.75
N MET A 255 10.60 36.91 2.06
CA MET A 255 11.87 37.64 2.31
C MET A 255 12.83 37.57 1.09
N GLN A 256 12.31 37.58 -0.15
CA GLN A 256 13.15 37.79 -1.34
C GLN A 256 13.35 39.27 -1.72
N SER A 257 13.00 40.21 -0.85
CA SER A 257 13.16 41.64 -1.13
C SER A 257 13.89 42.38 -0.02
N SER A 258 15.21 42.52 -0.20
CA SER A 258 15.92 43.80 -0.09
C SER A 258 17.31 43.64 -0.72
N PRO A 259 17.63 44.29 -1.86
CA PRO A 259 19.01 44.62 -2.15
C PRO A 259 19.48 45.51 -1.00
N LYS A 260 20.60 45.15 -0.36
CA LYS A 260 21.26 46.05 0.58
C LYS A 260 21.64 47.31 -0.21
N CYS A 261 21.05 48.45 0.14
CA CYS A 261 21.60 49.76 -0.22
C CYS A 261 22.97 49.94 0.41
#